data_AF-A0A366Y028-F1
#
_entry.id   AF-A0A366Y028-F1
#
_cell.length_a   1.000
_cell.length_b   1.000
_cell.length_c   1.000
_cell.angle_alpha   90.00
_cell.angle_beta   90.00
_cell.angle_gamma   90.00
#
_symmetry.space_group_name_H-M   'P 1'
#
loop_
_entity.id
_entity.type
_entity.pdbx_description
1 polymer ?
#
loop_
_entity_poly.entity_id
_entity_poly.type
_entity_poly.pdbx_seq_one_letter_code
_entity_poly.pdbx_strand_id
1 'polypeptide(L)'
;MPTLVCFGDSMTAKEVDTNGTLRFTSRVREELEEWTVINAGVPCETTRTGLARFQEDVLSYKPDLVTILFGTFDSHGNKRVDVYEF
;
A
#
# COMPACT_ATOMS: atom_id res chain seq x y z
N MET A 1 9.63 -18.64 4.78
CA MET A 1 8.90 -17.58 5.49
C MET A 1 7.86 -17.05 4.52
N PRO A 2 6.56 -17.13 4.82
CA PRO A 2 5.52 -16.60 3.94
C PRO A 2 5.68 -15.09 3.74
N THR A 3 5.25 -14.59 2.59
CA THR A 3 5.41 -13.19 2.18
C THR A 3 4.06 -12.49 2.16
N LEU A 4 3.98 -11.38 2.90
CA LEU A 4 2.87 -10.44 2.90
C LEU A 4 3.30 -9.16 2.19
N VAL A 5 2.61 -8.77 1.13
CA VAL A 5 2.77 -7.46 0.50
C VAL A 5 1.66 -6.53 0.97
N CYS A 6 2.04 -5.43 1.61
CA CYS A 6 1.15 -4.33 1.94
C CYS A 6 1.15 -3.32 0.80
N PHE A 7 0.10 -3.33 -0.02
CA PHE A 7 -0.02 -2.53 -1.23
C PHE A 7 -1.00 -1.37 -1.00
N GLY A 8 -0.56 -0.12 -1.21
CA GLY A 8 -1.41 1.01 -0.86
C GLY A 8 -0.86 2.40 -1.18
N ASP A 9 -1.54 3.39 -0.60
CA ASP A 9 -1.18 4.80 -0.69
C ASP A 9 -0.25 5.25 0.47
N SER A 10 -0.28 6.55 0.79
CA SER A 10 0.42 7.18 1.91
C SER A 10 0.24 6.48 3.27
N MET A 11 -0.92 5.86 3.53
CA MET A 11 -1.17 5.16 4.79
C MET A 11 -0.34 3.89 4.93
N THR A 12 -0.04 3.25 3.80
CA THR A 12 0.81 2.07 3.72
C THR A 12 2.29 2.46 3.66
N ALA A 13 2.63 3.52 2.91
CA ALA A 13 4.00 3.94 2.64
C ALA A 13 4.77 4.39 3.90
N LYS A 14 4.08 5.02 4.85
CA LYS A 14 4.71 5.56 6.06
C LYS A 14 4.97 4.45 7.07
N GLU A 15 6.21 4.35 7.55
CA GLU A 15 6.60 3.39 8.61
C GLU A 15 6.39 3.99 10.01
N VAL A 16 6.72 5.27 10.20
CA VAL A 16 6.52 5.99 11.48
C VAL A 16 5.82 7.32 11.25
N ASP A 17 5.20 7.84 12.31
CA ASP A 17 4.69 9.20 12.32
C ASP A 17 5.67 10.21 12.93
N THR A 18 5.23 11.48 12.97
CA THR A 18 6.05 12.59 13.48
C THR A 18 6.39 12.46 14.95
N ASN A 19 5.65 11.65 15.70
CA ASN A 19 5.89 11.38 17.12
C ASN A 19 6.66 10.06 17.33
N GLY A 20 7.15 9.43 16.24
CA GLY A 20 7.84 8.14 16.29
C GLY A 20 6.92 6.94 16.49
N THR A 21 5.60 7.12 16.41
CA THR A 21 4.66 6.00 16.55
C THR A 21 4.63 5.18 15.27
N LEU A 22 4.75 3.87 15.40
CA LEU A 22 4.70 2.93 14.29
C LEU A 22 3.35 3.00 13.56
N ARG A 23 3.42 2.91 12.24
CA ARG A 23 2.27 2.90 11.32
C ARG A 23 1.96 1.47 10.90
N PHE A 24 0.96 1.36 10.02
CA PHE A 24 0.35 0.09 9.62
C PHE A 24 1.38 -0.99 9.28
N THR A 25 2.22 -0.76 8.27
CA THR A 25 3.13 -1.80 7.79
C THR A 25 4.18 -2.19 8.83
N SER A 26 4.68 -1.24 9.62
CA SER A 26 5.65 -1.54 10.68
C SER A 26 5.03 -2.35 11.82
N ARG A 27 3.81 -2.00 12.24
CA ARG A 27 3.07 -2.77 13.25
C ARG A 27 2.78 -4.19 12.77
N VAL A 28 2.37 -4.35 11.51
CA VAL A 28 2.15 -5.68 10.92
C VAL A 28 3.45 -6.50 10.93
N ARG A 29 4.59 -5.86 10.66
CA ARG A 29 5.90 -6.52 10.70
C ARG A 29 6.32 -6.95 12.10
N GLU A 30 5.98 -6.18 13.13
CA GLU A 30 6.21 -6.57 14.54
C GLU A 30 5.30 -7.71 14.99
N GLU A 31 4.02 -7.69 14.61
CA GLU A 31 3.07 -8.72 15.02
C GLU A 31 3.23 -10.04 14.25
N LEU A 32 3.75 -9.98 13.01
CA LEU A 32 3.97 -11.15 12.15
C LEU A 32 5.46 -11.43 11.96
N GLU A 33 6.18 -11.69 13.05
CA GLU A 33 7.63 -11.94 13.04
C GLU A 33 8.04 -13.12 12.14
N GLU A 34 7.14 -14.10 11.94
CA GLU A 34 7.35 -15.24 11.05
C GLU A 34 7.00 -14.96 9.58
N TRP A 35 6.76 -13.71 9.21
CA TRP A 35 6.43 -13.28 7.85
C TRP A 35 7.44 -12.28 7.30
N THR A 36 7.70 -12.38 6.01
CA THR A 36 8.36 -11.30 5.27
C THR A 36 7.32 -10.26 4.87
N VAL A 37 7.31 -9.11 5.55
CA VAL A 37 6.35 -8.03 5.31
C VAL A 37 6.96 -6.93 4.44
N ILE A 38 6.47 -6.83 3.21
CA ILE A 38 6.91 -5.88 2.18
C ILE A 38 6.00 -4.66 2.17
N ASN A 39 6.60 -3.47 2.24
CA ASN A 39 5.89 -2.21 2.08
C ASN A 39 5.89 -1.81 0.59
N ALA A 40 4.74 -1.92 -0.06
CA ALA A 40 4.50 -1.46 -1.43
C ALA A 40 3.55 -0.24 -1.44
N GLY A 41 3.66 0.62 -0.43
CA GLY A 41 2.93 1.87 -0.33
C GLY A 41 3.61 3.00 -1.10
N VAL A 42 2.85 3.75 -1.90
CA VAL A 42 3.37 4.95 -2.59
C VAL A 42 2.47 6.15 -2.26
N PRO A 43 3.02 7.27 -1.77
CA PRO A 43 2.21 8.42 -1.40
C PRO A 43 1.41 9.01 -2.54
N CYS A 44 0.24 9.58 -2.22
CA CYS A 44 -0.60 10.35 -3.15
C CYS A 44 -1.10 9.55 -4.38
N GLU A 45 -1.19 8.23 -4.28
CA GLU A 45 -1.66 7.38 -5.36
C GLU A 45 -3.15 7.06 -5.32
N THR A 46 -3.68 6.81 -6.53
CA THR A 46 -5.03 6.30 -6.79
C THR A 46 -4.98 4.79 -7.01
N THR A 47 -6.12 4.10 -6.98
CA THR A 47 -6.19 2.69 -7.39
C THR A 47 -5.75 2.49 -8.83
N ARG A 48 -5.93 3.49 -9.71
CA ARG A 48 -5.51 3.43 -11.11
C ARG A 48 -4.00 3.40 -11.27
N THR A 49 -3.30 4.30 -10.59
CA THR A 49 -1.82 4.33 -10.61
C THR A 49 -1.26 3.09 -9.91
N GLY A 50 -1.89 2.63 -8.83
CA GLY A 50 -1.59 1.35 -8.20
C GLY A 50 -1.70 0.17 -9.18
N LEU A 51 -2.81 0.06 -9.91
CA LEU A 51 -3.01 -1.06 -10.84
C LEU A 51 -1.87 -1.17 -11.88
N ALA A 52 -1.35 -0.04 -12.36
CA ALA A 52 -0.26 -0.01 -13.34
C ALA A 52 1.05 -0.62 -12.81
N ARG A 53 1.28 -0.59 -11.48
CA ARG A 53 2.48 -1.12 -10.83
C ARG A 53 2.26 -2.46 -10.12
N PHE A 54 1.05 -3.02 -10.14
CA PHE A 54 0.72 -4.24 -9.39
C PHE A 54 1.62 -5.44 -9.77
N GLN A 55 2.02 -5.54 -11.03
CA GLN A 55 2.93 -6.60 -11.48
C GLN A 55 4.33 -6.49 -10.83
N GLU A 56 4.87 -5.28 -10.76
CA GLU A 56 6.22 -5.02 -10.24
C GLU A 56 6.21 -5.01 -8.70
N ASP A 57 5.24 -4.34 -8.11
CA ASP A 57 5.24 -4.04 -6.67
C ASP A 57 4.55 -5.12 -5.82
N VAL A 58 3.83 -6.05 -6.45
CA VAL A 58 3.12 -7.12 -5.76
C VAL A 58 3.49 -8.48 -6.34
N LEU A 59 3.17 -8.73 -7.61
CA LEU A 59 3.26 -10.08 -8.19
C LEU A 59 4.71 -10.58 -8.34
N SER A 60 5.68 -9.68 -8.55
CA SER A 60 7.10 -10.04 -8.65
C SER A 60 7.61 -10.73 -7.37
N TYR A 61 7.02 -10.42 -6.22
CA TYR A 61 7.37 -11.00 -4.92
C TYR A 61 6.73 -12.36 -4.66
N LYS A 62 5.81 -12.82 -5.53
CA LYS A 62 5.03 -14.07 -5.34
C LYS A 62 4.43 -14.20 -3.93
N PRO A 63 3.63 -13.22 -3.48
CA PRO A 63 3.15 -13.16 -2.10
C PRO A 63 2.14 -14.28 -1.81
N ASP A 64 2.14 -14.73 -0.55
CA ASP A 64 1.13 -15.62 -0.01
C ASP A 64 -0.13 -14.83 0.42
N LEU A 65 0.05 -13.57 0.81
CA LEU A 65 -1.02 -12.66 1.20
C LEU A 65 -0.75 -11.25 0.69
N VAL A 66 -1.81 -10.55 0.29
CA VAL A 66 -1.75 -9.15 -0.12
C VAL A 66 -2.83 -8.36 0.61
N THR A 67 -2.45 -7.24 1.22
CA THR A 67 -3.42 -6.22 1.64
C THR A 67 -3.46 -5.10 0.61
N ILE A 68 -4.66 -4.59 0.32
CA ILE A 68 -4.88 -3.52 -0.66
C ILE A 68 -5.58 -2.36 0.07
N LEU A 69 -4.86 -1.25 0.27
CA LEU A 69 -5.34 -0.08 0.99
C LEU A 69 -5.19 1.21 0.15
N PHE A 70 -6.24 1.52 -0.60
CA PHE A 70 -6.37 2.70 -1.47
C PHE A 70 -7.78 3.31 -1.32
N GLY A 71 -8.09 4.33 -2.12
CA GLY A 71 -9.43 4.91 -2.22
C GLY A 71 -9.51 6.34 -1.70
N THR A 72 -8.54 6.75 -0.87
CA THR A 72 -8.46 8.12 -0.36
C THR A 72 -8.32 9.07 -1.55
N PHE A 73 -7.25 8.99 -2.34
CA PHE A 73 -7.03 9.91 -3.45
C PHE A 73 -7.97 9.69 -4.64
N ASP A 74 -8.52 8.48 -4.80
CA ASP A 74 -9.57 8.19 -5.78
C ASP A 74 -10.86 8.96 -5.51
N SER A 75 -11.15 9.30 -4.25
CA SER A 75 -12.37 10.02 -3.85
C SER A 75 -12.18 11.53 -3.71
N HIS A 76 -10.95 12.05 -3.78
CA HIS A 76 -10.67 13.49 -3.68
C HIS A 76 -11.22 14.28 -4.87
N GLY A 77 -11.62 15.55 -4.71
CA GLY A 77 -12.18 16.36 -5.81
C GLY A 77 -11.17 16.81 -6.87
N ASN A 78 -9.88 16.89 -6.54
CA ASN A 78 -8.78 17.25 -7.44
C ASN A 78 -8.09 15.99 -8.01
N LYS A 79 -8.88 15.04 -8.49
CA LYS A 79 -8.35 13.80 -9.08
C LYS A 79 -7.50 14.15 -10.30
N ARG A 80 -6.40 13.41 -10.50
CA ARG A 80 -5.76 13.28 -11.83
C ARG A 80 -6.50 12.27 -12.72
N VAL A 81 -7.79 12.07 -12.47
CA VAL A 81 -8.65 11.04 -13.07
C VAL A 81 -10.00 11.69 -13.34
N ASP A 82 -10.56 11.51 -14.54
CA ASP A 82 -11.81 12.17 -14.91
C ASP A 82 -12.97 11.67 -14.02
N VAL A 83 -13.82 12.58 -13.54
CA VAL A 83 -15.01 12.24 -12.75
C VAL A 83 -16.08 11.51 -13.57
N TYR A 84 -15.98 11.57 -14.90
CA TYR A 84 -16.84 10.86 -15.84
C TYR A 84 -16.22 9.58 -16.40
N GLU A 85 -15.12 9.09 -15.83
CA GLU A 85 -14.48 7.86 -16.31
C GLU A 85 -15.21 6.55 -15.90
N PHE A 86 -16.51 6.62 -15.58
CA PHE A 86 -17.37 5.47 -15.30
C PHE A 86 -18.73 5.61 -15.97
#